data_AF-A0A0D8HK68-F1
#
_entry.id   AF-A0A0D8HK68-F1
#
_cell.length_a   1.000
_cell.length_b   1.000
_cell.length_c   1.000
_cell.angle_alpha   90.00
_cell.angle_beta   90.00
_cell.angle_gamma   90.00
#
_symmetry.space_group_name_H-M   'P 1'
#
loop_
_entity.id
_entity.type
_entity.pdbx_description
1 polymer ?
#
loop_
_entity_poly.entity_id
_entity_poly.type
_entity_poly.pdbx_seq_one_letter_code
_entity_poly.pdbx_strand_id
1 'polypeptide(L)'
;MTNRVSNEIKSALIEVCTRFDSISDAFEIDGDHAHLSITNAAKVALSRMVMLMKTLAAMRASQRTGRKSEMLCGGTTSGHPHGR
;
A
#
# COMPACT_ATOMS: atom_id res chain seq x y z
N MET A 1 6.69 1.18 -14.23
CA MET A 1 5.70 2.17 -13.73
C MET A 1 6.04 3.57 -14.27
N THR A 2 5.08 4.47 -14.53
CA THR A 2 5.42 5.85 -14.96
C THR A 2 5.69 6.74 -13.74
N ASN A 3 6.54 7.77 -13.86
CA ASN A 3 6.81 8.73 -12.77
C ASN A 3 5.52 9.34 -12.18
N ARG A 4 4.51 9.56 -13.02
CA ARG A 4 3.21 10.08 -12.57
C ARG A 4 2.50 9.09 -11.63
N VAL A 5 2.46 7.80 -11.98
CA VAL A 5 1.85 6.77 -11.15
C VAL A 5 2.65 6.56 -9.86
N SER A 6 3.98 6.54 -9.95
CA SER A 6 4.88 6.44 -8.80
C SER A 6 4.65 7.58 -7.78
N ASN A 7 4.48 8.81 -8.25
CA ASN A 7 4.21 9.96 -7.39
C ASN A 7 2.84 9.88 -6.70
N GLU A 8 1.82 9.39 -7.39
CA GLU A 8 0.49 9.19 -6.80
C GLU A 8 0.50 8.12 -5.71
N ILE A 9 1.21 7.01 -5.94
CA ILE A 9 1.40 5.96 -4.94
C ILE A 9 2.13 6.52 -3.72
N LYS A 10 3.24 7.24 -3.92
CA LYS A 10 4.00 7.88 -2.83
C LYS A 10 3.10 8.84 -2.03
N SER A 11 2.34 9.68 -2.72
CA SER A 11 1.40 10.62 -2.10
C SER A 11 0.34 9.92 -1.26
N ALA A 12 -0.26 8.83 -1.78
CA ALA A 12 -1.24 8.02 -1.04
C ALA A 12 -0.65 7.41 0.24
N LEU A 13 0.57 6.87 0.17
CA LEU A 13 1.20 6.23 1.32
C LEU A 13 1.55 7.23 2.42
N ILE A 14 2.09 8.40 2.05
CA ILE A 14 2.40 9.49 3.00
C ILE A 14 1.11 9.96 3.70
N GLU A 15 0.02 10.14 2.94
CA GLU A 15 -1.27 10.53 3.51
C GLU A 15 -1.78 9.52 4.55
N VAL A 16 -1.63 8.22 4.28
CA VAL A 16 -2.02 7.19 5.24
C VAL A 16 -1.10 7.19 6.46
N CYS A 17 0.21 7.37 6.29
CA CYS A 17 1.14 7.54 7.42
C CYS A 17 0.73 8.71 8.33
N THR A 18 0.44 9.89 7.76
CA THR A 18 -0.02 11.06 8.51
C THR A 18 -1.32 10.80 9.26
N ARG A 19 -2.30 10.13 8.64
CA ARG A 19 -3.58 9.81 9.29
C ARG A 19 -3.45 8.91 10.50
N PHE A 20 -2.39 8.12 10.58
CA PHE A 20 -2.17 7.13 11.63
C PHE A 20 -1.01 7.50 12.57
N ASP A 21 -0.61 8.76 12.63
CA ASP A 21 0.53 9.24 13.44
C ASP A 21 1.82 8.43 13.21
N SER A 22 2.02 7.88 12.01
CA SER A 22 3.20 7.08 11.67
C SER A 22 4.18 7.89 10.86
N ILE A 23 5.47 7.64 11.06
CA ILE A 23 6.55 8.33 10.33
C ILE A 23 6.95 7.46 9.13
N SER A 24 7.04 8.08 7.95
CA SER A 24 7.58 7.45 6.75
C SER A 24 9.09 7.67 6.70
N ASP A 25 9.88 6.64 7.00
CA ASP A 25 11.34 6.75 7.08
C ASP A 25 11.99 6.66 5.69
N ALA A 26 11.50 5.74 4.85
CA ALA A 26 12.02 5.54 3.50
C ALA A 26 10.93 5.03 2.56
N PHE A 27 10.98 5.43 1.30
CA PHE A 27 10.09 4.94 0.25
C PHE A 27 10.85 4.75 -1.06
N GLU A 28 10.82 3.52 -1.58
CA GLU A 28 11.49 3.11 -2.81
C GLU A 28 10.51 2.36 -3.71
N ILE A 29 10.68 2.51 -5.02
CA ILE A 29 9.95 1.76 -6.03
C ILE A 29 10.99 1.05 -6.89
N ASP A 30 10.86 -0.27 -6.99
CA ASP A 30 11.71 -1.09 -7.85
C ASP A 30 10.82 -1.95 -8.75
N GLY A 31 10.89 -1.72 -10.07
CA GLY A 31 10.09 -2.43 -11.05
C GLY A 31 8.58 -2.40 -10.79
N ASP A 32 8.06 -3.54 -10.33
CA ASP A 32 6.67 -3.84 -9.98
C ASP A 32 6.39 -3.85 -8.46
N HIS A 33 7.40 -3.54 -7.65
CA HIS A 33 7.33 -3.51 -6.19
C HIS A 33 7.54 -2.10 -5.62
N ALA A 34 6.96 -1.87 -4.46
CA ALA A 34 7.16 -0.65 -3.67
C ALA A 34 7.53 -1.03 -2.24
N HIS A 35 8.63 -0.49 -1.75
CA HIS A 35 9.11 -0.66 -0.39
C HIS A 35 8.83 0.61 0.42
N LEU A 36 8.19 0.43 1.57
CA LEU A 36 7.89 1.52 2.50
C LEU A 36 8.40 1.11 3.90
N SER A 37 9.34 1.88 4.43
CA SER A 37 9.76 1.77 5.83
C SER A 37 8.99 2.79 6.66
N ILE A 38 8.38 2.32 7.75
CA ILE A 38 7.65 3.19 8.69
C ILE A 38 8.07 2.92 10.13
N THR A 39 8.04 3.99 10.91
CA THR A 39 7.99 3.92 12.36
C THR A 39 6.53 4.06 12.78
N ASN A 40 5.91 2.94 13.12
CA ASN A 40 4.49 2.87 13.50
C ASN A 40 4.30 3.28 14.96
N ALA A 41 3.56 4.37 15.20
CA ALA A 41 3.02 4.64 16.53
C ALA A 41 1.98 3.55 16.81
N ALA A 42 2.26 2.62 17.73
CA ALA A 42 1.53 1.35 17.98
C ALA A 42 0.01 1.46 18.31
N LYS A 43 -0.61 2.62 18.10
CA LYS A 43 -2.03 2.93 18.26
C LYS A 43 -2.94 2.19 17.26
N VAL A 44 -2.41 1.67 16.16
CA VAL A 44 -3.20 0.98 15.13
C VAL A 44 -2.60 -0.35 14.69
N ALA A 45 -3.49 -1.32 14.41
CA ALA A 45 -3.12 -2.58 13.80
C ALA A 45 -2.54 -2.34 12.41
N LEU A 46 -1.31 -2.80 12.18
CA LEU A 46 -0.57 -2.64 10.92
C LEU A 46 -1.38 -3.11 9.71
N SER A 47 -2.16 -4.18 9.86
CA SER A 47 -3.04 -4.72 8.80
C SER A 47 -4.07 -3.71 8.28
N ARG A 48 -4.65 -2.88 9.16
CA ARG A 48 -5.61 -1.84 8.76
C ARG A 48 -4.92 -0.73 7.98
N MET A 49 -3.73 -0.34 8.42
CA MET A 49 -2.91 0.67 7.74
C MET A 49 -2.52 0.19 6.34
N VAL A 50 -1.99 -1.03 6.23
CA VAL A 50 -1.59 -1.65 4.95
C VAL A 50 -2.78 -1.79 3.99
N MET A 51 -3.95 -2.19 4.49
CA MET A 51 -5.15 -2.28 3.66
C MET A 51 -5.57 -0.91 3.10
N LEU A 52 -5.57 0.13 3.93
CA LEU A 52 -5.91 1.48 3.49
C LEU A 52 -4.89 2.02 2.48
N MET A 53 -3.60 1.80 2.73
CA MET A 53 -2.50 2.13 1.82
C MET A 53 -2.71 1.53 0.43
N LYS A 54 -2.92 0.21 0.37
CA LYS A 54 -3.13 -0.51 -0.90
C LYS A 54 -4.37 -0.01 -1.63
N THR A 55 -5.45 0.22 -0.91
CA THR A 55 -6.72 0.70 -1.49
C THR A 55 -6.55 2.09 -2.10
N LEU A 56 -6.01 3.05 -1.35
CA LEU A 56 -5.86 4.42 -1.82
C LEU A 56 -4.85 4.52 -2.98
N ALA A 57 -3.74 3.79 -2.91
CA ALA A 57 -2.75 3.72 -3.97
C ALA A 57 -3.35 3.14 -5.27
N ALA A 58 -4.11 2.04 -5.18
CA ALA A 58 -4.77 1.44 -6.34
C ALA A 58 -5.78 2.40 -6.97
N MET A 59 -6.62 3.07 -6.16
CA MET A 59 -7.59 4.04 -6.64
C MET A 59 -6.93 5.18 -7.43
N ARG A 60 -5.85 5.77 -6.90
CA ARG A 60 -5.15 6.89 -7.58
C ARG A 60 -4.40 6.45 -8.82
N ALA A 61 -3.71 5.30 -8.76
CA ALA A 61 -3.02 4.73 -9.91
C ALA A 61 -4.00 4.44 -11.06
N SER A 62 -5.14 3.82 -10.75
CA SER A 62 -6.22 3.51 -11.70
C SER A 62 -6.79 4.75 -12.38
N GLN A 63 -7.07 5.81 -11.64
CA GLN A 63 -7.53 7.09 -12.19
C GLN A 63 -6.52 7.68 -13.18
N ARG A 64 -5.23 7.47 -12.94
CA ARG A 64 -4.17 8.01 -13.81
C ARG A 64 -3.89 7.17 -15.05
N THR A 65 -4.19 5.87 -15.01
CA THR A 65 -4.02 4.94 -16.15
C THR A 65 -5.31 4.69 -16.93
N GLY A 66 -6.46 5.23 -16.50
CA GLY A 66 -7.77 4.93 -17.10
C GLY A 66 -8.22 3.47 -16.92
N ARG A 67 -7.57 2.72 -16.02
CA ARG A 67 -7.92 1.33 -15.72
C ARG A 67 -8.87 1.32 -14.53
N LYS A 68 -9.98 0.59 -14.62
CA LYS A 68 -10.90 0.39 -13.48
C LYS A 68 -10.12 -0.29 -12.35
N SER A 69 -10.16 0.24 -11.12
CA SER A 69 -9.58 -0.48 -9.97
C SER A 69 -10.36 -1.77 -9.76
N GLU A 70 -9.75 -2.92 -10.02
CA GLU A 70 -10.22 -4.16 -9.42
C GLU A 70 -9.88 -4.09 -7.92
N MET A 71 -10.92 -4.12 -7.08
CA MET A 71 -10.75 -4.23 -5.63
C MET A 71 -10.06 -5.56 -5.32
N LEU A 72 -8.75 -5.51 -5.09
CA LEU A 72 -7.99 -6.67 -4.62
C LEU A 72 -8.22 -6.85 -3.11
N CYS A 73 -9.38 -7.41 -2.76
CA CYS A 73 -9.62 -8.01 -1.44
C CYS A 73 -8.89 -9.37 -1.37
N GLY A 74 -7.55 -9.35 -1.40
CA GLY A 74 -6.71 -10.53 -1.28
C GLY A 74 -6.01 -10.58 0.07
N GLY A 75 -6.71 -11.03 1.11
CA GLY A 75 -6.07 -11.44 2.35
C GLY A 75 -5.28 -12.72 2.09
N THR A 76 -3.95 -12.67 2.17
CA THR A 76 -3.13 -13.88 2.15
C THR A 76 -3.27 -14.58 3.50
N THR A 77 -4.24 -15.48 3.62
CA THR A 77 -4.15 -16.54 4.63
C THR A 77 -3.07 -17.50 4.16
N SER A 78 -1.95 -17.51 4.87
CA SER A 78 -0.95 -18.57 4.76
C SER A 78 -1.61 -19.88 5.24
N GLY A 79 -2.17 -20.64 4.30
CA GLY A 79 -2.65 -22.00 4.52
C GLY A 79 -1.52 -22.97 4.21
N HIS A 80 -0.87 -23.48 5.26
CA HIS A 80 0.03 -24.63 5.17
C HIS A 80 -0.78 -25.85 4.70
N PRO A 81 -0.40 -26.57 3.63
CA PRO A 81 -1.07 -27.82 3.28
C PRO A 81 -0.54 -28.93 4.19
N HIS A 82 -1.29 -29.29 5.23
CA HIS A 82 -1.12 -30.59 5.87
C HIS A 82 -1.73 -31.64 4.95
N GLY A 83 -0.86 -32.34 4.22
CA GLY A 83 -1.23 -33.56 3.52
C GLY A 83 -1.52 -34.69 4.51
N ARG A 84 -2.57 -35.45 4.23
CA ARG A 84 -2.63 -36.92 4.27
C ARG A 84 -3.81 -37.38 3.44
#